data_AF-A0A0M3IYM0-F1
#
_entry.id   AF-A0A0M3IYM0-F1
#
_cell.length_a   1.000
_cell.length_b   1.000
_cell.length_c   1.000
_cell.angle_alpha   90.00
_cell.angle_beta   90.00
_cell.angle_gamma   90.00
#
_symmetry.space_group_name_H-M   'P 1'
#
loop_
_entity.id
_entity.type
_entity.pdbx_description
1 polymer ?
#
loop_
_entity_poly.entity_id
_entity_poly.type
_entity_poly.pdbx_seq_one_letter_code
_entity_poly.pdbx_strand_id
1 'polypeptide(L)' 'MNVALVILICSLFVASDAYLGMSRNYIRFRRPDDVWEPPFRTILCGSVPLRVQIYADPEEVCESYLKRIRENINEER' A
#
# COMPACT_ATOMS: atom_id res chain seq x y z
N MET A 1 27.36 27.24 -22.26
CA MET A 1 26.00 26.70 -22.39
C MET A 1 25.01 27.82 -22.20
N ASN A 2 24.03 27.99 -23.10
CA ASN A 2 23.03 29.06 -22.99
C ASN A 2 22.13 28.81 -21.78
N VAL A 3 21.90 29.84 -20.95
CA VAL A 3 21.07 29.75 -19.73
C VAL A 3 19.64 29.28 -20.06
N ALA A 4 19.10 29.74 -21.19
CA ALA A 4 17.80 29.30 -21.70
C ALA A 4 17.75 27.78 -21.97
N LEU A 5 18.85 27.20 -22.46
CA LEU A 5 18.95 25.77 -22.74
C LEU A 5 19.01 24.96 -21.43
N VAL A 6 19.67 25.48 -20.40
CA VAL A 6 19.71 24.83 -19.07
C VAL A 6 18.32 24.83 -18.43
N ILE A 7 17.61 25.96 -18.48
CA ILE A 7 16.26 26.07 -17.90
C ILE A 7 15.28 25.12 -18.61
N LEU A 8 15.36 25.03 -19.95
CA LEU A 8 14.49 24.17 -20.74
C LEU A 8 14.74 22.68 -20.46
N ILE A 9 16.00 22.29 -20.25
CA ILE A 9 16.33 20.91 -19.87
C ILE A 9 15.80 20.62 -18.46
N CYS A 10 16.04 21.50 -17.49
CA CYS A 10 15.55 21.30 -16.12
C CYS A 10 14.02 21.19 -16.05
N SER A 11 13.28 22.00 -16.81
CA SER A 11 11.81 21.92 -16.82
C SER A 11 11.30 20.61 -17.45
N LEU A 12 11.96 20.12 -18.51
CA LEU A 12 11.63 18.82 -19.10
C LEU A 12 11.90 17.66 -18.14
N PHE A 13 12.99 17.70 -17.38
CA PHE A 13 13.29 16.67 -16.38
C PHE A 13 12.25 16.63 -15.25
N VAL A 14 11.86 17.79 -14.70
CA VAL A 14 10.85 17.87 -13.63
C VAL A 14 9.47 17.40 -14.10
N ALA A 15 9.06 17.78 -15.32
CA ALA A 15 7.77 17.35 -15.89
C ALA A 15 7.73 15.83 -16.13
N SER A 16 8.85 15.24 -16.55
CA SER A 16 8.98 13.80 -16.78
C SER A 16 8.89 13.02 -15.47
N ASP A 17 9.56 13.49 -14.42
CA ASP A 17 9.53 12.84 -13.10
C ASP A 17 8.14 12.93 -12.47
N ALA A 18 7.45 14.09 -12.60
CA ALA A 18 6.07 14.24 -12.15
C ALA A 18 5.11 13.28 -12.90
N TYR A 19 5.25 13.15 -14.21
CA TYR A 19 4.41 12.25 -15.03
C TYR A 19 4.65 10.77 -14.70
N LEU A 20 5.92 10.36 -14.59
CA LEU A 20 6.28 8.98 -14.24
C LEU A 20 5.98 8.66 -12.77
N GLY A 21 6.09 9.64 -11.88
CA GLY A 21 5.79 9.53 -10.45
C GLY A 21 4.28 9.43 -10.15
N MET A 22 3.43 10.18 -10.84
CA MET A 22 1.97 10.13 -10.66
C MET A 22 1.31 8.89 -11.28
N SER A 23 1.94 8.28 -12.30
CA SER A 23 1.40 7.10 -13.00
C SER A 23 1.40 5.83 -12.13
N ARG A 24 2.12 5.81 -11.02
CA ARG A 24 2.46 4.53 -10.38
C ARG A 24 1.38 3.85 -9.53
N ASN A 25 0.25 4.45 -9.16
CA ASN A 25 -0.56 3.83 -8.08
C ASN A 25 -2.08 4.08 -7.98
N TYR A 26 -2.83 4.38 -9.04
CA TYR A 26 -4.31 4.55 -8.89
C TYR A 26 -5.21 3.64 -9.73
N ILE A 27 -4.67 2.92 -10.72
CA ILE A 27 -5.49 2.02 -11.55
C ILE A 27 -4.93 0.60 -11.44
N ARG A 28 -5.38 -0.14 -10.41
CA ARG A 28 -5.26 -1.59 -10.44
C ARG A 28 -6.37 -2.11 -11.35
N PHE A 29 -6.03 -2.44 -12.60
CA PHE A 29 -6.93 -3.20 -13.47
C PHE A 29 -7.17 -4.56 -12.82
N ARG A 30 -8.33 -4.73 -12.18
CA ARG A 30 -8.79 -6.06 -11.74
C ARG A 30 -9.13 -6.87 -12.97
N ARG A 31 -8.82 -8.16 -12.97
CA ARG A 31 -9.40 -9.04 -13.99
C ARG A 31 -10.91 -9.04 -13.81
N PRO A 32 -11.70 -9.21 -14.89
CA PRO A 32 -13.16 -9.24 -14.80
C PRO A 32 -13.68 -10.23 -13.74
N ASP A 33 -12.97 -11.35 -13.56
CA ASP A 33 -13.28 -12.37 -12.57
C ASP A 33 -13.03 -11.89 -11.13
N ASP A 34 -12.02 -11.05 -10.91
CA ASP A 34 -11.64 -10.48 -9.59
C ASP A 34 -12.55 -9.32 -9.16
N VAL A 35 -13.49 -8.89 -10.02
CA VAL A 35 -14.45 -7.82 -9.68
C VAL A 35 -15.42 -8.30 -8.59
N TRP A 36 -15.76 -9.59 -8.62
CA TRP A 36 -16.76 -10.19 -7.74
C TRP A 36 -16.17 -10.74 -6.43
N GLU A 37 -14.87 -11.03 -6.40
CA GLU A 37 -14.19 -11.44 -5.16
C GLU A 37 -13.89 -10.20 -4.30
N PRO A 38 -14.35 -10.17 -3.04
CA PRO A 38 -14.00 -9.07 -2.16
C PRO A 38 -12.47 -9.14 -1.90
N PRO A 39 -11.71 -8.05 -2.14
CA PRO A 39 -10.25 -8.06 -1.95
C PRO A 39 -9.83 -8.29 -0.49
N PHE A 40 -10.78 -8.19 0.43
CA PHE A 40 -10.60 -8.39 1.85
C PHE A 40 -11.69 -9.28 2.43
N ARG A 41 -11.32 -10.07 3.44
CA ARG A 41 -12.24 -10.80 4.31
C ARG A 41 -12.04 -10.36 5.75
N THR A 42 -13.06 -10.53 6.58
CA THR A 42 -12.94 -10.32 8.02
C THR A 42 -12.65 -11.66 8.70
N ILE A 43 -11.61 -11.71 9.50
CA ILE A 43 -11.28 -12.86 10.37
C ILE A 43 -11.38 -12.43 11.83
N LEU A 44 -11.59 -13.39 12.73
CA LEU A 44 -11.58 -13.14 14.17
C LEU A 44 -10.23 -13.58 14.76
N CYS A 45 -9.54 -12.65 15.39
CA CYS A 45 -8.32 -12.87 16.16
C CYS A 45 -8.62 -12.80 17.64
N GLY A 46 -8.93 -13.95 18.25
CA GLY A 46 -9.54 -13.99 19.58
C GLY A 46 -10.91 -13.31 19.53
N SER A 47 -11.06 -12.18 20.23
CA SER A 47 -12.28 -11.34 20.21
C SER A 47 -12.20 -10.16 19.25
N VAL A 48 -11.08 -9.95 18.56
CA VAL A 48 -10.86 -8.78 17.71
C VAL A 48 -11.13 -9.10 16.23
N PRO A 49 -12.08 -8.41 15.58
CA PRO A 49 -12.28 -8.55 14.14
C PRO A 49 -11.18 -7.83 13.36
N LEU A 50 -10.47 -8.56 12.50
CA LEU A 50 -9.44 -8.02 11.61
C LEU A 50 -9.86 -8.14 10.14
N ARG A 51 -9.66 -7.06 9.39
CA ARG A 51 -9.85 -7.04 7.94
C ARG A 51 -8.53 -7.39 7.25
N VAL A 52 -8.49 -8.53 6.57
CA VAL A 52 -7.29 -9.11 5.95
C VAL A 52 -7.49 -9.31 4.45
N GLN A 53 -6.41 -9.39 3.67
CA GLN A 53 -6.53 -9.70 2.25
C GLN A 53 -7.12 -11.11 2.08
N ILE A 54 -7.90 -11.33 1.02
CA ILE A 54 -8.65 -12.58 0.84
C ILE A 54 -7.75 -13.84 0.83
N TYR A 55 -6.55 -13.74 0.26
CA TYR A 55 -5.57 -14.82 0.19
C TYR A 55 -4.53 -14.80 1.31
N ALA A 56 -4.63 -13.87 2.27
CA ALA A 56 -3.71 -13.85 3.40
C ALA A 56 -3.97 -15.05 4.32
N ASP A 57 -2.89 -15.65 4.82
CA ASP A 57 -2.96 -16.68 5.86
C ASP A 57 -3.53 -16.04 7.14
N PRO A 58 -4.69 -16.50 7.64
CA PRO A 58 -5.31 -15.91 8.80
C PRO A 58 -4.44 -16.07 10.06
N GLU A 59 -3.69 -17.16 10.20
CA GLU A 59 -2.90 -17.43 11.41
C GLU A 59 -1.69 -16.49 11.50
N GLU A 60 -0.96 -16.32 10.40
CA GLU A 60 0.19 -15.42 10.34
C GLU A 60 -0.20 -13.95 10.60
N VAL A 61 -1.33 -13.51 10.00
CA VAL A 61 -1.84 -12.15 10.25
C VAL A 61 -2.29 -11.97 11.69
N CYS A 62 -2.85 -13.02 12.29
CA CYS A 62 -3.28 -12.99 13.68
C CYS A 62 -2.11 -12.93 14.66
N GLU A 63 -1.10 -13.77 14.45
CA GLU A 63 0.09 -13.82 15.29
C GLU A 63 0.85 -12.49 15.23
N SER A 64 1.04 -11.94 14.04
CA SER A 64 1.69 -10.64 13.85
C SER A 64 0.91 -9.50 14.50
N TYR A 65 -0.43 -9.53 14.43
CA TYR A 65 -1.28 -8.54 15.12
C TYR A 65 -1.14 -8.62 16.65
N LEU A 66 -1.22 -9.82 17.22
CA LEU A 66 -1.07 -10.04 18.66
C LEU A 66 0.32 -9.66 19.16
N LYS A 67 1.36 -9.94 18.36
CA LYS A 67 2.74 -9.55 18.67
C LYS A 67 2.88 -8.03 18.78
N ARG A 68 2.35 -7.27 17.81
CA ARG A 68 2.37 -5.79 17.83
C ARG A 68 1.63 -5.21 19.03
N ILE A 69 0.47 -5.76 19.39
CA ILE A 69 -0.26 -5.33 20.58
C ILE A 69 0.62 -5.52 21.83
N ARG A 70 1.27 -6.68 21.96
CA ARG A 70 2.13 -6.98 23.11
C ARG A 70 3.32 -6.03 23.20
N GLU A 71 3.95 -5.71 22.07
CA GLU A 71 5.06 -4.75 22.01
C GLU A 71 4.60 -3.35 22.43
N ASN A 72 3.49 -2.84 21.88
CA ASN A 72 2.98 -1.52 22.23
C ASN A 72 2.60 -1.40 23.72
N ILE A 73 2.00 -2.43 24.31
CA ILE A 73 1.66 -2.45 25.75
C ILE A 73 2.93 -2.38 26.61
N ASN A 74 4.02 -3.00 26.17
CA ASN A 74 5.28 -2.99 26.91
C ASN A 74 6.04 -1.67 26.77
N GLU A 75 5.85 -0.91 25.68
CA GLU A 75 6.43 0.43 25.51
C GLU A 75 5.67 1.52 26.29
N GLU A 76 4.38 1.33 26.56
CA GLU A 76 3.56 2.26 27.35
C GLU A 76 3.74 2.09 28.88
N ARG A 77 4.49 1.08 29.34
CA ARG A 77 4.73 0.77 30.77
C ARG A 77 6.14 1.13 31.21
#